data_AF-A0A941B2F8-F1
#
_entry.id   AF-A0A941B2F8-F1
#
_cell.length_a   1.000
_cell.length_b   1.000
_cell.length_c   1.000
_cell.angle_alpha   90.00
_cell.angle_beta   90.00
_cell.angle_gamma   90.00
#
_symmetry.space_group_name_H-M   'P 1'
#
loop_
_entity.id
_entity.type
_entity.pdbx_description
1 polymer ?
#
loop_
_entity_poly.entity_id
_entity_poly.type
_entity_poly.pdbx_seq_one_letter_code
_entity_poly.pdbx_strand_id
1 'polypeptide(L)' 'MSVTIQPITDHEVYTVNGKTVYKNTISEWTCNCEMTTTEKNAFKNYEKAVINNPAFKKHTKSTYKTK' A
#
# COMPACT_ATOMS: atom_id res chain seq x y z
N MET A 1 -8.89 4.47 13.85
CA MET A 1 -8.95 3.16 13.14
C MET A 1 -7.52 2.74 12.77
N SER A 2 -7.25 1.50 12.36
CA SER A 2 -5.91 1.11 11.89
C SER A 2 -5.96 0.58 10.46
N VAL A 3 -4.97 0.97 9.65
CA VAL A 3 -4.74 0.43 8.32
C VAL A 3 -3.44 -0.37 8.32
N THR A 4 -3.53 -1.63 7.96
CA THR A 4 -2.39 -2.54 7.83
C THR A 4 -2.04 -2.69 6.37
N ILE A 5 -0.77 -2.44 6.02
CA ILE A 5 -0.25 -2.60 4.66
C ILE A 5 0.81 -3.69 4.69
N GLN A 6 0.67 -4.71 3.85
CA GLN A 6 1.65 -5.79 3.74
C GLN A 6 2.03 -6.02 2.28
N PRO A 7 3.32 -6.08 1.95
CA PRO A 7 3.74 -6.52 0.62
C PRO A 7 3.39 -8.00 0.42
N ILE A 8 2.83 -8.33 -0.74
CA ILE A 8 2.73 -9.70 -1.24
C ILE A 8 3.92 -9.95 -2.17
N THR A 9 4.03 -9.09 -3.18
CA THR A 9 5.14 -9.07 -4.14
C THR A 9 5.71 -7.67 -4.14
N ASP A 10 6.98 -7.54 -3.75
CA ASP A 10 7.63 -6.24 -3.65
C ASP A 10 7.54 -5.48 -4.98
N HIS A 11 7.19 -4.19 -4.89
CA HIS A 11 7.00 -3.29 -6.04
C HIS A 11 5.85 -3.63 -7.01
N GLU A 12 5.07 -4.68 -6.75
CA GLU A 12 3.99 -5.11 -7.66
C GLU A 12 2.63 -5.23 -6.97
N VAL A 13 2.57 -5.87 -5.79
CA VAL A 13 1.30 -6.22 -5.13
C VAL A 13 1.41 -6.06 -3.61
N TYR A 14 0.41 -5.41 -3.04
CA TYR A 14 0.27 -5.15 -1.61
C TYR A 14 -1.13 -5.53 -1.15
N THR A 15 -1.29 -5.82 0.13
CA THR A 15 -2.59 -5.86 0.80
C THR A 15 -2.73 -4.65 1.70
N VAL A 16 -3.89 -4.00 1.66
CA VAL A 16 -4.28 -2.91 2.54
C VAL A 16 -5.53 -3.34 3.29
N ASN A 17 -5.41 -3.63 4.59
CA ASN A 17 -6.47 -4.23 5.41
C ASN A 17 -7.11 -5.48 4.78
N GLY A 18 -6.30 -6.31 4.12
CA GLY A 18 -6.77 -7.51 3.41
C GLY A 18 -7.33 -7.25 2.01
N LYS A 19 -7.37 -6.00 1.54
CA LYS A 19 -7.74 -5.65 0.15
C LYS A 19 -6.49 -5.64 -0.72
N THR A 20 -6.52 -6.34 -1.84
CA THR A 20 -5.37 -6.43 -2.75
C THR A 20 -5.25 -5.19 -3.63
N VAL A 21 -4.13 -4.48 -3.49
CA VAL A 21 -3.72 -3.35 -4.30
C VAL A 21 -2.57 -3.80 -5.20
N TYR A 22 -2.70 -3.58 -6.50
CA TYR A 22 -1.71 -3.98 -7.49
C TYR A 22 -1.47 -2.87 -8.50
N LYS A 23 -0.29 -2.89 -9.12
CA LYS A 23 0.05 -1.95 -10.19
C LYS A 23 -0.56 -2.43 -11.51
N ASN A 24 -1.37 -1.59 -12.15
CA ASN A 24 -1.97 -1.91 -13.44
C ASN A 24 -0.97 -1.70 -14.60
N THR A 25 -1.41 -2.02 -15.83
CA THR A 25 -0.60 -1.91 -17.05
C THR A 25 -0.15 -0.48 -17.37
N ILE A 26 -0.87 0.53 -16.87
CA ILE A 26 -0.52 1.96 -17.02
C ILE A 26 0.27 2.50 -15.82
N SER A 27 0.84 1.61 -14.99
CA SER A 27 1.66 1.95 -13.82
C SER A 27 0.95 2.68 -12.68
N GLU A 28 -0.39 2.62 -12.62
CA GLU A 28 -1.17 3.15 -11.50
C GLU A 28 -1.53 2.05 -10.50
N TRP A 29 -1.55 2.40 -9.22
CA TRP A 29 -2.02 1.52 -8.16
C TRP A 29 -3.54 1.45 -8.14
N THR A 30 -4.09 0.25 -8.36
CA THR A 30 -5.52 -0.01 -8.33
C THR A 30 -5.85 -1.14 -7.37
N CYS A 31 -7.12 -1.25 -7.00
CA CYS A 31 -7.65 -2.26 -6.10
C CYS A 31 -8.95 -2.81 -6.68
N ASN A 32 -9.12 -4.13 -6.65
CA ASN A 32 -10.38 -4.79 -7.07
C ASN A 32 -11.55 -4.52 -6.11
N CYS A 33 -11.25 -3.95 -4.94
CA CYS A 33 -12.21 -3.66 -3.88
C CYS A 33 -12.31 -2.15 -3.67
N GLU A 34 -13.46 -1.68 -3.18
CA GLU A 34 -13.59 -0.29 -2.76
C GLU A 34 -12.70 -0.01 -1.54
N MET A 35 -11.81 0.98 -1.68
CA MET A 35 -10.98 1.48 -0.58
C MET A 35 -11.59 2.76 0.00
N THR A 36 -11.63 2.83 1.33
CA THR A 36 -12.01 4.04 2.04
C THR A 36 -10.96 5.14 1.83
N THR A 37 -11.34 6.40 2.05
CA THR A 37 -10.42 7.55 1.97
C THR A 37 -9.21 7.37 2.91
N THR A 38 -9.44 6.79 4.09
CA THR A 38 -8.40 6.48 5.07
C THR A 38 -7.37 5.49 4.54
N GLU A 39 -7.83 4.40 3.91
CA GLU A 39 -6.95 3.39 3.30
C GLU A 39 -6.17 3.96 2.13
N LYS A 40 -6.81 4.77 1.27
CA LYS A 40 -6.16 5.44 0.14
C LYS A 40 -5.04 6.38 0.63
N ASN A 41 -5.31 7.17 1.66
CA ASN A 41 -4.32 8.08 2.24
C ASN A 41 -3.17 7.33 2.91
N ALA A 42 -3.47 6.26 3.66
CA ALA A 42 -2.45 5.40 4.26
C ALA A 42 -1.55 4.76 3.20
N PHE A 43 -2.13 4.25 2.12
CA PHE A 43 -1.38 3.64 1.02
C PHE A 43 -0.52 4.67 0.26
N LYS A 44 -1.03 5.87 -0.03
CA LYS A 44 -0.22 6.95 -0.62
C LYS A 44 0.98 7.33 0.24
N ASN A 45 0.81 7.40 1.56
CA ASN A 45 1.90 7.68 2.49
C ASN A 45 2.93 6.53 2.49
N TYR A 46 2.45 5.29 2.45
CA TYR A 46 3.30 4.11 2.35
C TYR A 46 4.07 4.05 1.03
N GLU A 47 3.40 4.35 -0.08
CA GLU A 47 4.02 4.44 -1.40
C GLU A 47 5.18 5.44 -1.39
N LYS A 48 4.94 6.66 -0.88
CA LYS A 48 5.98 7.69 -0.82
C LYS A 48 7.14 7.34 0.13
N ALA A 49 6.84 6.73 1.28
CA ALA A 49 7.83 6.49 2.33
C ALA A 49 8.65 5.21 2.11
N VAL A 50 8.03 4.19 1.50
CA VAL A 50 8.58 2.84 1.37
C VAL A 50 8.82 2.49 -0.09
N ILE A 51 7.77 2.50 -0.93
CA ILE A 51 7.85 2.00 -2.33
C ILE A 51 8.75 2.88 -3.20
N ASN A 52 8.59 4.20 -3.11
CA ASN A 52 9.37 5.15 -3.90
C ASN A 52 10.69 5.54 -3.23
N ASN A 53 11.01 4.93 -2.10
CA ASN A 53 12.21 5.24 -1.35
C ASN A 53 13.31 4.20 -1.63
N PRO A 54 14.37 4.58 -2.35
CA PRO A 54 15.43 3.66 -2.76
C PRO A 54 16.24 3.07 -1.60
N ALA A 55 16.11 3.60 -0.39
CA ALA A 55 16.72 3.02 0.80
C ALA A 55 16.08 1.67 1.21
N PHE A 56 14.82 1.44 0.86
CA PHE A 56 14.10 0.21 1.19
C PHE A 56 14.26 -0.83 0.08
N LYS A 57 15.18 -1.79 0.27
CA LYS A 57 15.39 -2.91 -0.66
C LYS A 57 14.34 -4.02 -0.55
N LYS A 58 13.69 -4.12 0.61
CA LYS A 58 12.61 -5.06 0.91
C LYS A 58 11.52 -4.30 1.63
N HIS A 59 10.28 -4.54 1.24
CA HIS A 59 9.16 -3.92 1.92
C HIS A 59 8.74 -4.80 3.09
N THR A 60 8.28 -4.17 4.17
CA THR A 60 7.82 -4.87 5.37
C THR A 60 6.41 -4.43 5.71
N LYS A 61 5.69 -5.26 6.47
CA LYS A 61 4.39 -4.90 7.04
C LYS A 61 4.48 -3.55 7.74
N SER A 62 3.54 -2.66 7.45
CA SER A 62 3.38 -1.38 8.12
C SER A 62 1.96 -1.23 8.65
N THR A 63 1.82 -0.53 9.77
CA THR A 63 0.52 -0.27 10.41
C THR A 63 0.37 1.23 10.65
N TYR A 64 -0.62 1.83 10.00
CA TYR A 64 -0.98 3.23 10.14
C TYR A 64 -2.13 3.35 11.14
N LYS A 65 -1.89 4.05 12.25
CA LYS A 65 -2.95 4.40 13.20
C LYS A 65 -3.57 5.73 12.76
N THR A 66 -4.87 5.74 12.48
CA THR A 66 -5.62 6.98 12.33
C THR A 66 -6.17 7.40 13.67
N LYS A 67 -5.76 8.61 14.10
CA LYS A 67 -6.35 9.33 15.24
C LYS A 67 -7.79 9.69 14.92
#